data_AF-A0A920UI07-F1
#
_entry.id   AF-A0A920UI07-F1
#
_cell.length_a   1.000
_cell.length_b   1.000
_cell.length_c   1.000
_cell.angle_alpha   90.00
_cell.angle_beta   90.00
_cell.angle_gamma   90.00
#
_symmetry.space_group_name_H-M   'P 1'
#
loop_
_entity.id
_entity.type
_entity.pdbx_description
1 polymer ?
#
loop_
_entity_poly.entity_id
_entity_poly.type
_entity_poly.pdbx_seq_one_letter_code
_entity_poly.pdbx_strand_id
1 'polypeptide(L)'
;MLEAGQAKIFASEMAIKVTNDALQIFGSSDIPKLPLERKARDARMFTIGGNCTDFKNVVASALLERKLPQTREGILNKGKH
;
A
#
# COMPACT_ATOMS: atom_id res chain seq x y z
N MET A 1 15.34 3.58 -3.04
CA MET A 1 14.36 2.47 -2.84
C MET A 1 13.36 2.83 -1.75
N LEU A 2 13.83 3.46 -0.67
CA LEU A 2 13.00 4.00 0.40
C LEU A 2 11.90 4.94 -0.13
N GLU A 3 12.28 5.90 -0.97
CA GLU A 3 11.41 6.93 -1.54
C GLU A 3 10.34 6.31 -2.43
N ALA A 4 10.74 5.35 -3.28
CA ALA A 4 9.82 4.61 -4.14
C ALA A 4 8.84 3.76 -3.32
N GLY A 5 9.31 3.11 -2.25
CA GLY A 5 8.46 2.34 -1.33
C GLY A 5 7.43 3.23 -0.62
N GLN A 6 7.88 4.37 -0.07
CA GLN A 6 7.01 5.37 0.56
C GLN A 6 5.96 5.90 -0.43
N ALA A 7 6.39 6.31 -1.63
CA ALA A 7 5.50 6.82 -2.66
C ALA A 7 4.46 5.78 -3.09
N LYS A 8 4.87 4.52 -3.30
CA LYS A 8 3.95 3.43 -3.67
C LYS A 8 2.91 3.17 -2.59
N ILE A 9 3.32 3.06 -1.32
CA ILE A 9 2.41 2.82 -0.19
C ILE A 9 1.39 3.95 -0.11
N PHE A 10 1.88 5.20 -0.09
CA PHE A 10 1.02 6.38 0.03
C PHE A 10 0.03 6.47 -1.14
N ALA A 11 0.52 6.42 -2.38
CA ALA A 11 -0.35 6.55 -3.55
C ALA A 11 -1.40 5.43 -3.64
N SER A 12 -1.04 4.19 -3.26
CA SER A 12 -1.95 3.04 -3.34
C SER A 12 -3.06 3.12 -2.29
N GLU A 13 -2.72 3.45 -1.04
CA GLU A 13 -3.71 3.60 0.03
C GLU A 13 -4.60 4.83 -0.21
N MET A 14 -4.02 5.93 -0.70
CA MET A 14 -4.77 7.15 -1.03
C MET A 14 -5.72 6.95 -2.22
N ALA A 15 -5.32 6.21 -3.26
CA ALA A 15 -6.20 5.91 -4.39
C ALA A 15 -7.46 5.18 -3.93
N ILE A 16 -7.33 4.21 -3.03
CA ILE A 16 -8.49 3.49 -2.44
C ILE A 16 -9.36 4.44 -1.63
N LYS A 17 -8.76 5.25 -0.74
CA LYS A 17 -9.52 6.20 0.09
C LYS A 17 -10.30 7.20 -0.77
N VAL A 18 -9.62 7.88 -1.69
CA VAL A 18 -10.23 8.94 -2.52
C VAL A 18 -11.34 8.40 -3.40
N THR A 19 -11.15 7.22 -4.01
CA THR A 19 -12.19 6.63 -4.87
C THR A 19 -13.42 6.19 -4.08
N ASN A 20 -13.25 5.65 -2.88
CA ASN A 20 -14.37 5.31 -1.99
C ASN A 20 -15.09 6.56 -1.44
N ASP A 21 -14.35 7.57 -1.01
CA ASP A 21 -14.92 8.83 -0.54
C ASP A 21 -15.74 9.50 -1.67
N ALA A 22 -15.24 9.47 -2.91
CA ALA A 22 -15.97 9.95 -4.06
C ALA A 22 -17.28 9.17 -4.28
N LEU A 23 -17.26 7.84 -4.22
CA LEU A 23 -18.50 7.04 -4.32
C LEU A 23 -19.54 7.46 -3.26
N GLN A 24 -19.09 7.71 -2.03
CA GLN A 24 -19.97 8.13 -0.94
C GLN A 24 -20.53 9.54 -1.13
N ILE A 25 -19.72 10.47 -1.65
CA ILE A 25 -20.14 11.87 -1.91
C ILE A 25 -21.19 11.93 -3.04
N PHE A 26 -20.96 11.20 -4.13
CA PHE A 26 -21.83 11.24 -5.31
C PHE A 26 -23.09 10.38 -5.18
N GLY A 27 -23.11 9.42 -4.24
CA GLY A 27 -24.27 8.59 -3.96
C GLY A 27 -24.78 7.83 -5.20
N SER A 28 -26.01 7.32 -5.14
CA SER A 28 -26.58 6.49 -6.22
C SER A 28 -26.96 7.26 -7.48
N SER A 29 -27.21 8.57 -7.39
CA SER A 29 -27.77 9.37 -8.49
C SER A 29 -26.77 9.69 -9.60
N ASP A 30 -25.48 9.80 -9.27
CA ASP A 30 -24.44 10.18 -10.22
C ASP A 30 -23.43 9.06 -10.54
N ILE A 31 -23.49 7.95 -9.80
CA ILE A 31 -22.70 6.72 -10.09
C ILE A 31 -22.85 6.23 -11.53
N PRO A 32 -24.05 6.16 -12.16
CA PRO A 32 -24.19 5.69 -13.54
C PRO A 32 -23.58 6.63 -14.58
N LYS A 33 -23.42 7.91 -14.23
CA LYS A 33 -22.95 8.97 -15.14
C LYS A 33 -21.44 9.19 -15.06
N LEU A 34 -20.82 8.79 -13.95
CA LEU A 34 -19.40 8.99 -13.67
C LEU A 34 -18.69 7.64 -13.54
N PRO A 35 -17.43 7.50 -14.00
CA PRO A 35 -16.72 6.22 -13.93
C PRO A 35 -16.17 5.90 -12.52
N LEU A 36 -16.87 6.28 -11.45
CA LEU A 36 -16.40 6.18 -10.06
C LEU A 36 -16.25 4.73 -9.60
N GLU A 37 -17.21 3.86 -9.90
CA GLU A 37 -17.14 2.44 -9.55
C GLU A 37 -15.99 1.73 -10.26
N ARG A 38 -15.76 2.08 -11.53
CA ARG A 38 -14.61 1.56 -12.30
C ARG A 38 -13.30 2.00 -11.64
N LYS A 39 -13.17 3.29 -11.32
CA LYS A 39 -11.98 3.83 -10.64
C LYS A 39 -11.73 3.13 -9.29
N ALA A 40 -12.77 2.87 -8.50
CA ALA A 40 -12.64 2.16 -7.23
C ALA A 40 -12.20 0.69 -7.42
N ARG A 41 -12.75 0.00 -8.44
CA ARG A 41 -12.32 -1.37 -8.79
C ARG A 41 -10.86 -1.41 -9.24
N ASP A 42 -10.45 -0.51 -10.13
CA ASP A 42 -9.08 -0.45 -10.65
C ASP A 42 -8.08 -0.14 -9.52
N ALA A 43 -8.44 0.76 -8.59
CA ALA A 43 -7.57 1.18 -7.49
C ALA A 43 -7.20 0.04 -6.53
N ARG A 44 -8.04 -0.99 -6.39
CA ARG A 44 -7.79 -2.12 -5.45
C ARG A 44 -6.55 -2.92 -5.80
N MET A 45 -6.18 -3.01 -7.08
CA MET A 45 -5.00 -3.77 -7.48
C MET A 45 -3.71 -3.13 -6.94
N PHE A 46 -3.66 -1.82 -6.72
CA PHE A 46 -2.40 -1.14 -6.38
C PHE A 46 -1.83 -1.50 -5.00
N THR A 47 -2.66 -1.93 -4.05
CA THR A 47 -2.19 -2.41 -2.74
C THR A 47 -1.74 -3.87 -2.74
N ILE A 48 -2.00 -4.62 -3.82
CA ILE A 48 -1.70 -6.06 -3.92
C ILE A 48 -0.64 -6.29 -4.99
N GLY A 49 -0.87 -5.76 -6.19
CA GLY A 49 0.03 -5.87 -7.33
C GLY A 49 1.38 -5.21 -7.06
N GLY A 50 2.45 -5.90 -7.41
CA GLY A 50 3.82 -5.40 -7.26
C GLY A 50 4.30 -5.33 -5.81
N ASN A 51 3.75 -6.16 -4.91
CA ASN A 51 4.25 -6.37 -3.54
C ASN A 51 4.25 -5.11 -2.65
N CYS A 52 3.17 -4.34 -2.70
CA CYS A 52 3.03 -3.10 -1.91
C CYS A 52 3.14 -3.34 -0.38
N THR A 53 2.73 -4.50 0.12
CA THR A 53 2.90 -4.91 1.52
C THR A 53 4.36 -5.12 1.89
N ASP A 54 5.17 -5.67 0.99
CA ASP A 54 6.60 -5.91 1.25
C ASP A 54 7.39 -4.60 1.33
N PHE A 55 6.96 -3.58 0.57
CA PHE A 55 7.54 -2.24 0.67
C PHE A 55 7.42 -1.63 2.06
N LYS A 56 6.43 -1.99 2.88
CA LYS A 56 6.34 -1.52 4.28
C LYS A 56 7.53 -2.01 5.10
N ASN A 57 7.96 -3.26 4.89
CA ASN A 57 9.14 -3.82 5.54
C ASN A 57 10.43 -3.17 5.03
N VAL A 58 10.52 -2.87 3.73
CA VAL A 58 11.66 -2.14 3.15
C VAL A 58 11.79 -0.74 3.77
N VAL A 59 10.69 0.01 3.84
CA VAL A 59 10.66 1.33 4.45
C VAL A 59 11.02 1.27 5.94
N ALA A 60 10.44 0.32 6.68
CA ALA A 60 10.74 0.14 8.11
C ALA A 60 12.20 -0.25 8.36
N SER A 61 12.79 -1.10 7.52
CA SER A 61 14.19 -1.53 7.65
C SER A 61 15.15 -0.35 7.45
N ALA A 62 14.84 0.56 6.51
CA ALA A 62 15.61 1.77 6.29
C ALA A 62 15.47 2.78 7.44
N LEU A 63 14.25 3.00 7.95
CA LEU A 63 14.02 3.93 9.06
C LEU A 63 14.62 3.45 10.40
N LEU A 64 14.67 2.13 10.62
CA LEU A 64 15.22 1.55 11.84
C LEU A 64 16.71 1.19 11.73
N GLU A 65 17.35 1.51 10.60
CA GLU A 65 18.77 1.23 10.31
C GLU A 65 19.18 -0.23 10.61
N ARG A 66 18.25 -1.18 10.42
CA ARG A 66 18.48 -2.59 10.72
C ARG A 66 17.74 -3.50 9.76
N LYS A 67 18.28 -4.68 9.53
CA LYS A 67 17.59 -5.72 8.76
C LYS A 67 16.36 -6.23 9.51
N LEU A 68 15.26 -6.41 8.77
CA LEU A 68 14.01 -7.01 9.26
C LEU A 68 13.80 -8.38 8.61
N PRO A 69 14.45 -9.44 9.10
CA PRO A 69 14.30 -10.77 8.55
C PRO A 69 12.88 -11.30 8.77
N GLN A 70 12.32 -11.94 7.73
CA GLN A 70 10.97 -12.53 7.76
C GLN A 70 11.00 -14.04 8.06
N THR A 71 12.19 -14.66 8.09
CA THR A 71 12.37 -16.08 8.42
C THR A 71 12.59 -16.28 9.92
N ARG A 72 12.18 -17.45 10.42
CA ARG A 72 12.36 -17.84 11.83
C ARG A 72 13.82 -17.77 12.28
N GLU A 73 14.73 -18.26 11.46
CA GLU A 73 16.17 -18.27 11.78
C GLU A 73 16.77 -16.87 11.83
N GLY A 74 16.31 -15.95 10.97
CA GLY A 74 16.79 -14.58 10.96
C GLY A 74 16.42 -13.80 12.22
N ILE A 75 15.32 -14.16 12.89
CA ILE A 75 14.94 -13.58 14.18
C ILE A 75 15.84 -14.12 15.31
N LEU A 76 16.12 -15.43 15.31
CA LEU A 76 16.91 -16.10 16.35
C LEU A 76 18.41 -15.73 16.31
N ASN A 77 18.94 -15.41 15.13
CA ASN A 77 20.36 -15.06 14.96
C ASN A 77 20.68 -13.58 15.21
N LYS A 78 19.74 -12.77 15.74
CA LYS A 78 19.88 -11.31 15.96
C LYS A 78 20.95 -10.84 16.97
N GLY A 79 21.79 -11.74 17.49
CA GLY A 79 22.84 -11.41 18.47
C GLY A 79 24.12 -12.21 18.34
N LYS A 80 24.42 -12.79 17.17
CA LYS A 80 25.61 -13.65 16.97
C LYS A 80 26.79 -13.00 16.23
N HIS A 81 26.74 -11.70 15.94
CA HIS A 81 27.88 -10.95 15.41
C HIS A 81 27.95 -9.59 16.07
#